data_AF-A1U7T0-F1
#
_entry.id   AF-A1U7T0-F1
#
_cell.length_a   1.000
_cell.length_b   1.000
_cell.length_c   1.000
_cell.angle_alpha   90.00
_cell.angle_beta   90.00
_cell.angle_gamma   90.00
#
_symmetry.space_group_name_H-M   'P 1'
#
loop_
_entity.id
_entity.type
_entity.pdbx_description
1 polymer ?
#
loop_
_entity_poly.entity_id
_entity_poly.type
_entity_poly.pdbx_seq_one_letter_code
_entity_poly.pdbx_strand_id
1 'polypeptide(L)'
;MAFADRKLAFSLAALVSLTACGGGGGDDDRSLTPNDEPPIKQEDEGDKPIPRLFSNGDLSIEPSLSPNVPVGIYQYTATSANGGNEAIGLAIISQSGRMALAMEDSMEFARIQINDDNRFEQRLESTYTGQNEIARIIRGRRDTGVSPEALARISGTILEEASGNLILNYRLDRQQPDDLSLTSSSAAGTYSGIGEDGTGTVISLAADGTLVGSDTSGCDFSGEYTIPDPAKDVFEASFLAEKCGPAVGIPAGDRDGHYFAVGRLSQDSGSLTMFGTNGEIGVRVTATNTDPGEDEPEESATFFTDDFDISSSVVTSLEAGTYSFNEIPIEASQSDLESGILVISDTGRMSLATDRRLAVARIEVSDVDTFRTTLTQSERAGASQQPSNAVEIFGTPDNGATGTFKLAGSLLGSDQELLNRFSAERIETNDDVFTATPLDLPTVSGTYSGTRNPGAITATITIAVDGTLTGSDTTGCVYNGVTNITSPDAGIYEIRTTVANCSASTTASGSERNGTYNGIADFTPGTPDTIRLTLGSETNVEHLELERQ
;
A
#
# COMPACT_ATOMS: atom_id res chain seq x y z
N MET A 1 6.84 -42.39 33.37
CA MET A 1 5.75 -42.83 32.47
C MET A 1 6.17 -42.46 31.06
N ALA A 2 6.19 -43.44 30.17
CA ALA A 2 6.75 -43.36 28.82
C ALA A 2 5.63 -43.42 27.78
N PHE A 3 5.71 -42.57 26.75
CA PHE A 3 5.12 -42.72 25.41
C PHE A 3 5.95 -41.83 24.48
N ALA A 4 6.86 -42.31 23.62
CA ALA A 4 6.76 -43.23 22.47
C ALA A 4 6.47 -42.49 21.14
N ASP A 5 7.56 -42.36 20.37
CA ASP A 5 7.66 -42.02 18.95
C ASP A 5 6.67 -42.78 18.05
N ARG A 6 6.16 -42.10 17.01
CA ARG A 6 5.76 -42.74 15.75
C ARG A 6 6.10 -41.87 14.53
N LYS A 7 7.17 -42.29 13.85
CA LYS A 7 7.41 -42.01 12.44
C LYS A 7 6.46 -42.87 11.59
N LEU A 8 5.85 -42.28 10.56
CA LEU A 8 5.17 -43.03 9.51
C LEU A 8 5.76 -42.63 8.15
N ALA A 9 6.50 -43.56 7.57
CA ALA A 9 6.88 -43.55 6.16
C ALA A 9 5.86 -44.42 5.40
N PHE A 10 5.43 -43.96 4.23
CA PHE A 10 4.79 -44.82 3.24
C PHE A 10 5.37 -44.52 1.87
N SER A 11 6.12 -45.50 1.36
CA SER A 11 6.44 -45.65 -0.05
C SER A 11 5.28 -46.38 -0.73
N LEU A 12 4.88 -45.95 -1.92
CA LEU A 12 4.26 -46.86 -2.88
C LEU A 12 4.65 -46.45 -4.31
N ALA A 13 5.28 -47.41 -5.00
CA ALA A 13 5.57 -47.37 -6.42
C ALA A 13 4.48 -48.14 -7.18
N ALA A 14 4.11 -47.67 -8.36
CA ALA A 14 3.54 -48.43 -9.48
C ALA A 14 3.37 -47.48 -10.68
N LEU A 15 3.26 -47.89 -11.93
CA LEU A 15 3.85 -48.95 -12.74
C LEU A 15 3.47 -48.56 -14.18
N VAL A 16 4.31 -48.90 -15.14
CA VAL A 16 4.20 -48.57 -16.58
C VAL A 16 3.00 -49.26 -17.26
N SER A 17 2.34 -48.57 -18.18
CA SER A 17 1.63 -49.17 -19.32
C SER A 17 1.67 -48.26 -20.55
N LEU A 18 2.67 -48.48 -21.41
CA LEU A 18 2.68 -48.05 -22.81
C LEU A 18 2.02 -49.14 -23.65
N THR A 19 0.86 -48.85 -24.24
CA THR A 19 0.23 -49.66 -25.29
C THR A 19 0.48 -49.04 -26.65
N ALA A 20 1.18 -49.79 -27.50
CA ALA A 20 1.24 -49.60 -28.94
C ALA A 20 0.33 -50.62 -29.64
N CYS A 21 -0.44 -50.17 -30.64
CA CYS A 21 -1.05 -50.95 -31.74
C CYS A 21 -1.38 -49.92 -32.84
N GLY A 22 -0.74 -49.97 -34.02
CA GLY A 22 -1.18 -50.76 -35.18
C GLY A 22 -2.19 -49.92 -36.00
N GLY A 23 -1.90 -49.43 -37.21
CA GLY A 23 -1.46 -50.18 -38.38
C GLY A 23 -2.70 -50.52 -39.24
N GLY A 24 -2.92 -49.83 -40.36
CA GLY A 24 -4.02 -50.14 -41.28
C GLY A 24 -4.11 -49.16 -42.43
N GLY A 25 -3.54 -49.55 -43.58
CA GLY A 25 -3.71 -48.86 -44.85
C GLY A 25 -5.11 -49.06 -45.43
N GLY A 26 -5.53 -48.09 -46.23
CA GLY A 26 -6.73 -48.14 -47.05
C GLY A 26 -6.60 -47.11 -48.17
N ASP A 27 -6.20 -47.60 -49.34
CA ASP A 27 -6.27 -46.88 -50.60
C ASP A 27 -7.74 -46.58 -50.92
N ASP A 28 -8.12 -45.30 -50.91
CA ASP A 28 -9.38 -44.83 -51.51
C ASP A 28 -9.05 -43.72 -52.52
N ASP A 29 -8.79 -44.19 -53.74
CA ASP A 29 -8.63 -43.44 -54.96
C ASP A 29 -9.99 -42.82 -55.34
N ARG A 30 -10.29 -41.63 -54.82
CA ARG A 30 -11.48 -40.86 -55.20
C ARG A 30 -11.17 -39.99 -56.41
N SER A 31 -11.69 -40.44 -57.55
CA SER A 31 -11.88 -39.66 -58.79
C SER A 31 -12.40 -38.25 -58.51
N LEU A 32 -11.57 -37.24 -58.79
CA LEU A 32 -11.94 -35.83 -58.80
C LEU A 32 -12.88 -35.54 -59.98
N THR A 33 -14.18 -35.46 -59.71
CA THR A 33 -15.12 -34.79 -60.63
C THR A 33 -15.00 -33.27 -60.43
N PRO A 34 -14.96 -32.46 -61.50
CA PRO A 34 -15.00 -31.00 -61.39
C PRO A 34 -16.28 -30.58 -60.68
N ASN A 35 -16.14 -29.92 -59.53
CA ASN A 35 -17.27 -29.38 -58.79
C ASN A 35 -17.66 -28.05 -59.45
N ASP A 36 -18.74 -28.04 -60.22
CA ASP A 36 -19.39 -26.83 -60.78
C ASP A 36 -20.19 -26.07 -59.69
N GLU A 37 -19.76 -26.17 -58.44
CA GLU A 37 -20.37 -25.47 -57.32
C GLU A 37 -19.91 -24.00 -57.36
N PRO A 38 -20.85 -23.03 -57.38
CA PRO A 38 -20.48 -21.61 -57.40
C PRO A 38 -19.58 -21.32 -56.20
N PRO A 39 -18.59 -20.41 -56.34
CA PRO A 39 -17.65 -20.10 -55.27
C PRO A 39 -18.43 -19.84 -53.99
N ILE A 40 -18.15 -20.63 -52.96
CA ILE A 40 -18.61 -20.41 -51.60
C ILE A 40 -18.32 -18.94 -51.31
N LYS A 41 -19.35 -18.16 -50.98
CA LYS A 41 -19.17 -16.80 -50.50
C LYS A 41 -18.13 -16.90 -49.39
N GLN A 42 -16.98 -16.27 -49.62
CA GLN A 42 -15.93 -16.09 -48.63
C GLN A 42 -16.63 -15.63 -47.36
N GLU A 43 -16.69 -16.51 -46.36
CA GLU A 43 -17.18 -16.16 -45.04
C GLU A 43 -16.41 -14.92 -44.59
N ASP A 44 -17.14 -13.93 -44.08
CA ASP A 44 -16.66 -12.60 -43.70
C ASP A 44 -15.24 -12.66 -43.15
N GLU A 45 -14.39 -11.73 -43.62
CA GLU A 45 -13.09 -11.45 -43.00
C GLU A 45 -13.27 -11.50 -41.49
N GLY A 46 -12.66 -12.52 -40.87
CA GLY A 46 -12.87 -12.86 -39.47
C GLY A 46 -12.83 -11.62 -38.59
N ASP A 47 -13.82 -11.54 -37.69
CA ASP A 47 -14.02 -10.50 -36.68
C ASP A 47 -12.73 -9.70 -36.46
N LYS A 48 -12.60 -8.56 -37.16
CA LYS A 48 -11.54 -7.62 -36.82
C LYS A 48 -11.75 -7.32 -35.33
N PRO A 49 -10.74 -7.57 -34.47
CA PRO A 49 -10.90 -7.36 -33.04
C PRO A 49 -11.45 -5.96 -32.84
N ILE A 50 -12.58 -5.87 -32.14
CA ILE A 50 -13.21 -4.59 -31.81
C ILE A 50 -12.09 -3.74 -31.21
N PRO A 51 -11.81 -2.54 -31.74
CA PRO A 51 -10.73 -1.70 -31.24
C PRO A 51 -10.86 -1.56 -29.73
N ARG A 52 -9.84 -2.04 -29.01
CA ARG A 52 -9.78 -1.97 -27.55
C ARG A 52 -9.83 -0.50 -27.14
N LEU A 53 -10.69 -0.17 -26.19
CA LEU A 53 -11.11 1.22 -25.93
C LEU A 53 -10.04 1.99 -25.15
N PHE A 54 -9.25 1.31 -24.33
CA PHE A 54 -8.11 1.91 -23.64
C PHE A 54 -6.90 2.08 -24.58
N SER A 55 -6.67 1.09 -25.45
CA SER A 55 -5.48 0.95 -26.30
C SER A 55 -5.67 1.40 -27.75
N ASN A 56 -6.58 2.33 -28.00
CA ASN A 56 -6.92 2.86 -29.34
C ASN A 56 -5.84 3.75 -29.98
N GLY A 57 -4.56 3.58 -29.65
CA GLY A 57 -3.46 4.05 -30.49
C GLY A 57 -3.05 5.51 -30.29
N ASP A 58 -3.94 6.35 -29.76
CA ASP A 58 -3.85 7.80 -29.96
C ASP A 58 -3.86 8.56 -28.63
N LEU A 59 -2.75 9.23 -28.32
CA LEU A 59 -2.65 10.16 -27.19
C LEU A 59 -3.27 11.53 -27.50
N SER A 60 -3.56 11.83 -28.77
CA SER A 60 -4.14 13.11 -29.20
C SER A 60 -5.66 13.19 -29.04
N ILE A 61 -6.30 12.15 -28.49
CA ILE A 61 -7.75 12.11 -28.37
C ILE A 61 -8.23 13.20 -27.40
N GLU A 62 -9.24 13.95 -27.83
CA GLU A 62 -9.81 15.05 -27.04
C GLU A 62 -10.25 14.58 -25.64
N PRO A 63 -10.08 15.45 -24.62
CA PRO A 63 -10.60 15.22 -23.28
C PRO A 63 -12.07 14.76 -23.31
N SER A 64 -12.34 13.55 -22.81
CA SER A 64 -13.70 13.01 -22.74
C SER A 64 -14.37 13.25 -21.38
N LEU A 65 -13.63 13.78 -20.42
CA LEU A 65 -14.10 13.99 -19.06
C LEU A 65 -14.71 15.37 -18.88
N SER A 66 -15.94 15.37 -18.35
CA SER A 66 -16.57 16.57 -17.80
C SER A 66 -16.02 16.83 -16.39
N PRO A 67 -16.19 18.04 -15.81
CA PRO A 67 -15.79 18.33 -14.42
C PRO A 67 -16.45 17.43 -13.36
N ASN A 68 -17.37 16.55 -13.75
CA ASN A 68 -17.99 15.58 -12.86
C ASN A 68 -17.10 14.38 -12.56
N VAL A 69 -16.16 14.00 -13.42
CA VAL A 69 -15.15 13.00 -13.09
C VAL A 69 -13.78 13.65 -13.25
N PRO A 70 -13.21 14.21 -12.17
CA PRO A 70 -11.97 14.94 -12.27
C PRO A 70 -10.79 14.01 -12.54
N VAL A 71 -9.78 14.55 -13.21
CA VAL A 71 -8.47 13.91 -13.33
C VAL A 71 -7.83 13.80 -11.95
N GLY A 72 -7.10 12.72 -11.72
CA GLY A 72 -6.27 12.57 -10.54
C GLY A 72 -6.08 11.13 -10.11
N ILE A 73 -5.49 11.02 -8.93
CA ILE A 73 -5.27 9.77 -8.23
C ILE A 73 -6.39 9.56 -7.21
N TYR A 74 -6.79 8.31 -7.03
CA TYR A 74 -7.89 7.91 -6.17
C TYR A 74 -7.50 6.67 -5.36
N GLN A 75 -7.92 6.62 -4.10
CA GLN A 75 -8.01 5.37 -3.38
C GLN A 75 -9.21 4.60 -3.95
N TYR A 76 -8.94 3.40 -4.45
CA TYR A 76 -9.93 2.49 -5.00
C TYR A 76 -10.38 1.50 -3.93
N THR A 77 -11.66 1.52 -3.58
CA THR A 77 -12.26 0.55 -2.68
C THR A 77 -13.26 -0.29 -3.47
N ALA A 78 -13.06 -1.60 -3.52
CA ALA A 78 -13.97 -2.56 -4.14
C ALA A 78 -14.64 -3.43 -3.07
N THR A 79 -15.96 -3.58 -3.11
CA THR A 79 -16.72 -4.42 -2.19
C THR A 79 -17.49 -5.48 -2.96
N SER A 80 -17.34 -6.74 -2.61
CA SER A 80 -18.08 -7.85 -3.20
C SER A 80 -19.60 -7.61 -3.20
N ALA A 81 -20.32 -8.15 -4.18
CA ALA A 81 -21.77 -8.02 -4.29
C ALA A 81 -22.53 -8.45 -3.02
N ASN A 82 -21.96 -9.38 -2.25
CA ASN A 82 -22.55 -9.89 -1.00
C ASN A 82 -22.13 -9.09 0.24
N GLY A 83 -21.31 -8.04 0.08
CA GLY A 83 -20.85 -7.18 1.18
C GLY A 83 -19.80 -7.78 2.11
N GLY A 84 -19.29 -8.98 1.82
CA GLY A 84 -18.40 -9.72 2.73
C GLY A 84 -16.91 -9.42 2.55
N ASN A 85 -16.45 -9.23 1.32
CA ASN A 85 -15.05 -8.92 1.04
C ASN A 85 -14.90 -7.51 0.50
N GLU A 86 -13.97 -6.74 1.08
CA GLU A 86 -13.54 -5.44 0.59
C GLU A 86 -12.05 -5.49 0.26
N ALA A 87 -11.67 -4.95 -0.88
CA ALA A 87 -10.30 -4.79 -1.32
C ALA A 87 -10.01 -3.31 -1.53
N ILE A 88 -8.79 -2.89 -1.22
CA ILE A 88 -8.32 -1.52 -1.42
C ILE A 88 -7.17 -1.55 -2.41
N GLY A 89 -7.13 -0.53 -3.27
CA GLY A 89 -6.11 -0.37 -4.29
C GLY A 89 -5.98 1.09 -4.71
N LEU A 90 -5.32 1.28 -5.84
CA LEU A 90 -5.07 2.57 -6.45
C LEU A 90 -5.90 2.69 -7.73
N ALA A 91 -6.48 3.87 -7.97
CA ALA A 91 -7.05 4.22 -9.26
C ALA A 91 -6.44 5.51 -9.78
N ILE A 92 -6.12 5.52 -11.07
CA ILE A 92 -5.64 6.71 -11.78
C ILE A 92 -6.62 7.00 -12.89
N ILE A 93 -7.13 8.23 -12.94
CA ILE A 93 -8.00 8.72 -14.02
C ILE A 93 -7.31 9.89 -14.71
N SER A 94 -7.05 9.74 -16.01
CA SER A 94 -6.42 10.74 -16.85
C SER A 94 -7.43 11.63 -17.58
N GLN A 95 -6.98 12.72 -18.22
CA GLN A 95 -7.85 13.66 -18.92
C GLN A 95 -8.56 13.07 -20.15
N SER A 96 -7.92 12.12 -20.84
CA SER A 96 -8.51 11.42 -21.99
C SER A 96 -9.60 10.40 -21.60
N GLY A 97 -9.89 10.30 -20.30
CA GLY A 97 -10.80 9.33 -19.71
C GLY A 97 -10.19 7.95 -19.51
N ARG A 98 -8.88 7.78 -19.74
CA ARG A 98 -8.21 6.50 -19.43
C ARG A 98 -8.18 6.33 -17.92
N MET A 99 -8.55 5.15 -17.49
CA MET A 99 -8.62 4.77 -16.09
C MET A 99 -7.91 3.44 -15.91
N ALA A 100 -7.00 3.39 -14.94
CA ALA A 100 -6.46 2.15 -14.41
C ALA A 100 -6.97 1.96 -12.99
N LEU A 101 -7.47 0.77 -12.70
CA LEU A 101 -7.86 0.30 -11.37
C LEU A 101 -6.88 -0.82 -11.00
N ALA A 102 -6.02 -0.57 -10.03
CA ALA A 102 -5.01 -1.51 -9.58
C ALA A 102 -5.32 -1.95 -8.15
N MET A 103 -5.67 -3.22 -8.00
CA MET A 103 -5.65 -3.93 -6.73
C MET A 103 -4.37 -4.78 -6.67
N GLU A 104 -4.09 -5.36 -5.52
CA GLU A 104 -2.91 -6.22 -5.31
C GLU A 104 -2.79 -7.32 -6.38
N ASP A 105 -3.85 -8.10 -6.57
CA ASP A 105 -3.82 -9.24 -7.50
C ASP A 105 -4.41 -8.94 -8.88
N SER A 106 -4.82 -7.70 -9.17
CA SER A 106 -5.48 -7.43 -10.46
C SER A 106 -5.36 -5.98 -10.91
N MET A 107 -5.21 -5.83 -12.22
CA MET A 107 -5.32 -4.54 -12.89
C MET A 107 -6.47 -4.59 -13.91
N GLU A 108 -7.33 -3.59 -13.84
CA GLU A 108 -8.42 -3.38 -14.79
C GLU A 108 -8.28 -2.01 -15.45
N PHE A 109 -8.56 -1.94 -16.74
CA PHE A 109 -8.40 -0.74 -17.54
C PHE A 109 -9.72 -0.40 -18.22
N ALA A 110 -10.06 0.88 -18.29
CA ALA A 110 -11.20 1.34 -19.08
C ALA A 110 -10.95 2.74 -19.62
N ARG A 111 -11.69 3.10 -20.67
CA ARG A 111 -11.77 4.46 -21.15
C ARG A 111 -13.15 5.04 -20.90
N ILE A 112 -13.28 5.80 -19.82
CA ILE A 112 -14.54 6.39 -19.39
C ILE A 112 -14.95 7.59 -20.24
N GLN A 113 -16.22 7.61 -20.60
CA GLN A 113 -16.90 8.73 -21.25
C GLN A 113 -18.17 9.03 -20.46
N ILE A 114 -18.34 10.30 -20.11
CA ILE A 114 -19.48 10.76 -19.33
C ILE A 114 -20.64 11.02 -20.27
N ASN A 115 -21.79 10.40 -19.99
CA ASN A 115 -23.04 10.65 -20.71
C ASN A 115 -23.76 11.90 -20.15
N ASP A 116 -24.87 12.26 -20.79
CA ASP A 116 -25.68 13.45 -20.43
C ASP A 116 -26.22 13.41 -18.99
N ASP A 117 -26.29 12.22 -18.36
CA ASP A 117 -26.75 12.02 -16.98
C ASP A 117 -25.61 12.10 -15.95
N ASN A 118 -24.40 12.51 -16.35
CA ASN A 118 -23.20 12.50 -15.52
C ASN A 118 -22.82 11.11 -14.99
N ARG A 119 -23.10 10.07 -15.78
CA ARG A 119 -22.71 8.69 -15.51
C ARG A 119 -21.77 8.21 -16.60
N PHE A 120 -20.98 7.20 -16.28
CA PHE A 120 -20.27 6.42 -17.29
C PHE A 120 -20.66 4.96 -17.20
N GLU A 121 -20.61 4.29 -18.34
CA GLU A 121 -20.77 2.85 -18.49
C GLU A 121 -19.78 2.41 -19.56
N GLN A 122 -18.82 1.57 -19.21
CA GLN A 122 -17.77 1.13 -20.12
C GLN A 122 -17.35 -0.30 -19.87
N ARG A 123 -16.83 -0.96 -20.91
CA ARG A 123 -16.19 -2.25 -20.76
C ARG A 123 -14.85 -2.10 -20.03
N LEU A 124 -14.57 -3.02 -19.11
CA LEU A 124 -13.26 -3.17 -18.48
C LEU A 124 -12.42 -4.18 -19.27
N GLU A 125 -11.18 -3.81 -19.51
CA GLU A 125 -10.10 -4.68 -19.97
C GLU A 125 -9.40 -5.20 -18.72
N SER A 126 -9.68 -6.44 -18.32
CA SER A 126 -9.04 -7.09 -17.17
C SER A 126 -7.81 -7.83 -17.64
N THR A 127 -6.72 -7.75 -16.87
CA THR A 127 -5.45 -8.38 -17.21
C THR A 127 -5.11 -9.55 -16.29
N TYR A 128 -6.13 -10.09 -15.61
CA TYR A 128 -5.99 -11.23 -14.72
C TYR A 128 -5.73 -12.52 -15.52
N THR A 129 -4.51 -13.04 -15.43
CA THR A 129 -3.99 -14.13 -16.28
C THR A 129 -4.50 -15.54 -15.91
N GLY A 130 -5.33 -15.66 -14.86
CA GLY A 130 -5.63 -16.96 -14.23
C GLY A 130 -6.97 -17.62 -14.58
N GLN A 131 -7.98 -16.90 -15.08
CA GLN A 131 -9.32 -17.47 -15.32
C GLN A 131 -9.99 -16.83 -16.54
N ASN A 132 -10.90 -17.58 -17.19
CA ASN A 132 -11.75 -17.14 -18.29
C ASN A 132 -12.03 -15.63 -18.19
N GLU A 133 -11.60 -14.86 -19.19
CA GLU A 133 -11.89 -13.42 -19.29
C GLU A 133 -13.40 -13.22 -19.30
N ILE A 134 -14.00 -13.15 -18.11
CA ILE A 134 -15.38 -12.72 -17.96
C ILE A 134 -15.32 -11.25 -18.32
N ALA A 135 -15.85 -10.89 -19.49
CA ALA A 135 -15.94 -9.50 -19.86
C ALA A 135 -16.78 -8.75 -18.81
N ARG A 136 -16.29 -7.61 -18.35
CA ARG A 136 -16.91 -6.82 -17.27
C ARG A 136 -17.31 -5.44 -17.79
N ILE A 137 -18.33 -4.87 -17.17
CA ILE A 137 -18.78 -3.50 -17.41
C ILE A 137 -18.64 -2.72 -16.11
N ILE A 138 -17.93 -1.59 -16.14
CA ILE A 138 -17.92 -0.61 -15.05
C ILE A 138 -18.98 0.46 -15.28
N ARG A 139 -19.74 0.75 -14.22
CA ARG A 139 -20.72 1.85 -14.17
C ARG A 139 -20.41 2.74 -12.99
N GLY A 140 -20.38 4.05 -13.19
CA GLY A 140 -20.10 4.98 -12.10
C GLY A 140 -20.64 6.39 -12.31
N ARG A 141 -20.60 7.17 -11.23
CA ARG A 141 -20.89 8.60 -11.24
C ARG A 141 -20.22 9.30 -10.05
N ARG A 142 -20.08 10.62 -10.13
CA ARG A 142 -19.74 11.44 -8.96
C ARG A 142 -20.86 11.35 -7.92
N ASP A 143 -20.48 11.23 -6.66
CA ASP A 143 -21.42 11.24 -5.56
C ASP A 143 -22.09 12.61 -5.41
N THR A 144 -23.41 12.61 -5.23
CA THR A 144 -24.19 13.82 -5.01
C THR A 144 -24.03 14.28 -3.56
N GLY A 145 -23.89 15.59 -3.34
CA GLY A 145 -23.80 16.18 -2.00
C GLY A 145 -22.36 16.37 -1.49
N VAL A 146 -21.35 15.99 -2.28
CA VAL A 146 -19.96 16.39 -2.04
C VAL A 146 -19.79 17.83 -2.49
N SER A 147 -19.25 18.71 -1.63
CA SER A 147 -18.97 20.10 -1.98
C SER A 147 -18.08 20.17 -3.22
N PRO A 148 -18.25 21.16 -4.13
CA PRO A 148 -17.33 21.36 -5.25
C PRO A 148 -15.86 21.52 -4.83
N GLU A 149 -15.63 22.02 -3.61
CA GLU A 149 -14.31 22.23 -3.01
C GLU A 149 -13.74 20.96 -2.35
N ALA A 150 -14.60 20.00 -1.99
CA ALA A 150 -14.14 18.74 -1.40
C ALA A 150 -13.55 17.83 -2.48
N LEU A 151 -12.60 16.99 -2.07
CA LEU A 151 -12.05 15.93 -2.92
C LEU A 151 -13.20 15.08 -3.48
N ALA A 152 -13.14 14.86 -4.80
CA ALA A 152 -14.23 14.21 -5.50
C ALA A 152 -14.35 12.73 -5.06
N ARG A 153 -15.58 12.28 -4.91
CA ARG A 153 -15.90 10.87 -4.70
C ARG A 153 -16.70 10.34 -5.88
N ILE A 154 -16.32 9.18 -6.38
CA ILE A 154 -17.02 8.46 -7.45
C ILE A 154 -17.44 7.11 -6.90
N SER A 155 -18.72 6.75 -7.03
CA SER A 155 -19.21 5.43 -6.63
C SER A 155 -19.88 4.74 -7.80
N GLY A 156 -19.86 3.41 -7.79
CA GLY A 156 -20.32 2.63 -8.92
C GLY A 156 -20.40 1.12 -8.68
N THR A 157 -20.60 0.40 -9.77
CA THR A 157 -20.66 -1.07 -9.81
C THR A 157 -19.87 -1.64 -10.98
N ILE A 158 -19.33 -2.83 -10.78
CA ILE A 158 -18.73 -3.68 -11.82
C ILE A 158 -19.66 -4.87 -12.01
N LEU A 159 -20.08 -5.07 -13.26
CA LEU A 159 -21.02 -6.11 -13.66
C LEU A 159 -20.36 -7.10 -14.61
N GLU A 160 -20.82 -8.35 -14.62
CA GLU A 160 -20.50 -9.30 -15.68
C GLU A 160 -21.26 -8.92 -16.96
N GLU A 161 -20.56 -8.74 -18.09
CA GLU A 161 -21.14 -8.26 -19.36
C GLU A 161 -22.23 -9.21 -19.88
N ALA A 162 -21.99 -10.52 -19.82
CA ALA A 162 -22.89 -11.52 -20.39
C ALA A 162 -24.21 -11.66 -19.60
N SER A 163 -24.15 -11.56 -18.28
CA SER A 163 -25.30 -11.83 -17.40
C SER A 163 -25.92 -10.57 -16.78
N GLY A 164 -25.17 -9.46 -16.73
CA GLY A 164 -25.51 -8.27 -15.96
C GLY A 164 -25.41 -8.48 -14.44
N ASN A 165 -24.87 -9.61 -13.98
CA ASN A 165 -24.72 -9.90 -12.55
C ASN A 165 -23.75 -8.90 -11.91
N LEU A 166 -24.11 -8.42 -10.72
CA LEU A 166 -23.22 -7.60 -9.91
C LEU A 166 -22.03 -8.44 -9.44
N ILE A 167 -20.82 -7.99 -9.75
CA ILE A 167 -19.57 -8.57 -9.25
C ILE A 167 -19.12 -7.79 -8.01
N LEU A 168 -18.92 -6.47 -8.18
CA LEU A 168 -18.41 -5.58 -7.16
C LEU A 168 -19.21 -4.28 -7.14
N ASN A 169 -19.41 -3.70 -5.95
CA ASN A 169 -19.58 -2.26 -5.80
C ASN A 169 -18.20 -1.63 -5.67
N TYR A 170 -18.05 -0.37 -6.05
CA TYR A 170 -16.80 0.33 -5.78
C TYR A 170 -17.01 1.79 -5.41
N ARG A 171 -15.97 2.34 -4.78
CA ARG A 171 -15.82 3.74 -4.41
C ARG A 171 -14.40 4.20 -4.76
N LEU A 172 -14.29 5.39 -5.35
CA LEU A 172 -13.03 6.08 -5.62
C LEU A 172 -13.03 7.36 -4.80
N ASP A 173 -12.12 7.45 -3.84
CA ASP A 173 -11.90 8.65 -3.03
C ASP A 173 -10.67 9.37 -3.59
N ARG A 174 -10.87 10.55 -4.18
CA ARG A 174 -9.78 11.32 -4.80
C ARG A 174 -8.75 11.71 -3.74
N GLN A 175 -7.48 11.53 -4.06
CA GLN A 175 -6.35 11.95 -3.25
C GLN A 175 -5.95 13.40 -3.57
N GLN A 176 -5.32 14.06 -2.61
CA GLN A 176 -4.75 15.38 -2.82
C GLN A 176 -3.57 15.26 -3.81
N PRO A 177 -3.48 16.12 -4.84
CA PRO A 177 -2.28 16.18 -5.67
C PRO A 177 -1.11 16.76 -4.86
N ASP A 178 0.11 16.46 -5.28
CA ASP A 178 1.33 17.05 -4.76
C ASP A 178 1.28 18.59 -4.94
N ASP A 179 1.94 19.31 -4.03
CA ASP A 179 1.98 20.77 -4.06
C ASP A 179 2.77 21.32 -5.27
N LEU A 180 3.59 20.46 -5.90
CA LEU A 180 4.41 20.80 -7.06
C LEU A 180 3.73 20.39 -8.37
N SER A 181 3.64 21.33 -9.31
CA SER A 181 3.06 21.03 -10.63
C SER A 181 3.96 20.10 -11.46
N LEU A 182 3.40 19.03 -11.99
CA LEU A 182 4.06 18.08 -12.88
C LEU A 182 4.32 18.67 -14.27
N THR A 183 5.59 18.82 -14.64
CA THR A 183 6.00 19.31 -15.97
C THR A 183 6.89 18.26 -16.64
N SER A 184 6.99 18.26 -17.98
CA SER A 184 7.89 17.32 -18.67
C SER A 184 9.34 17.50 -18.21
N SER A 185 9.75 18.72 -17.88
CA SER A 185 11.08 18.99 -17.31
C SER A 185 11.29 18.41 -15.92
N SER A 186 10.29 18.47 -15.03
CA SER A 186 10.40 17.90 -13.69
C SER A 186 10.17 16.38 -13.69
N ALA A 187 9.51 15.85 -14.71
CA ALA A 187 9.37 14.42 -14.93
C ALA A 187 10.57 13.78 -15.65
N ALA A 188 11.51 14.59 -16.15
CA ALA A 188 12.66 14.07 -16.85
C ALA A 188 13.63 13.44 -15.86
N GLY A 189 13.95 12.15 -16.06
CA GLY A 189 14.75 11.38 -15.11
C GLY A 189 14.91 9.94 -15.57
N THR A 190 15.70 9.16 -14.82
CA THR A 190 15.80 7.71 -15.01
C THR A 190 15.29 7.04 -13.75
N TYR A 191 14.20 6.32 -13.88
CA TYR A 191 13.51 5.64 -12.80
C TYR A 191 13.87 4.16 -12.85
N SER A 192 14.29 3.58 -11.73
CA SER A 192 14.49 2.15 -11.64
C SER A 192 13.75 1.55 -10.45
N GLY A 193 13.31 0.30 -10.58
CA GLY A 193 12.62 -0.41 -9.52
C GLY A 193 12.61 -1.91 -9.77
N ILE A 194 12.24 -2.69 -8.76
CA ILE A 194 12.13 -4.15 -8.84
C ILE A 194 10.68 -4.51 -8.56
N GLY A 195 10.05 -5.22 -9.51
CA GLY A 195 8.69 -5.73 -9.34
C GLY A 195 8.61 -6.83 -8.28
N GLU A 196 7.39 -7.15 -7.85
CA GLU A 196 7.13 -8.24 -6.88
C GLU A 196 7.59 -9.62 -7.39
N ASP A 197 7.68 -9.79 -8.70
CA ASP A 197 8.22 -10.98 -9.36
C ASP A 197 9.76 -11.02 -9.43
N GLY A 198 10.42 -9.99 -8.89
CA GLY A 198 11.87 -9.80 -8.94
C GLY A 198 12.39 -9.21 -10.25
N THR A 199 11.52 -8.85 -11.20
CA THR A 199 11.93 -8.24 -12.46
C THR A 199 12.31 -6.78 -12.22
N GLY A 200 13.62 -6.48 -12.28
CA GLY A 200 14.12 -5.11 -12.32
C GLY A 200 13.71 -4.40 -13.61
N THR A 201 13.20 -3.18 -13.50
CA THR A 201 12.75 -2.32 -14.61
C THR A 201 13.43 -0.96 -14.53
N VAL A 202 13.84 -0.42 -15.68
CA VAL A 202 14.39 0.93 -15.82
C VAL A 202 13.60 1.69 -16.88
N ILE A 203 13.11 2.88 -16.55
CA ILE A 203 12.42 3.79 -17.47
C ILE A 203 13.10 5.15 -17.41
N SER A 204 13.53 5.67 -18.55
CA SER A 204 13.96 7.05 -18.70
C SER A 204 12.87 7.87 -19.39
N LEU A 205 12.46 8.96 -18.74
CA LEU A 205 11.57 9.96 -19.28
C LEU A 205 12.42 11.18 -19.68
N ALA A 206 12.27 11.66 -20.91
CA ALA A 206 12.96 12.85 -21.38
C ALA A 206 12.03 14.07 -21.37
N ALA A 207 12.59 15.26 -21.16
CA ALA A 207 11.81 16.50 -21.08
C ALA A 207 11.03 16.86 -22.37
N ASP A 208 11.36 16.23 -23.51
CA ASP A 208 10.65 16.37 -24.77
C ASP A 208 9.44 15.42 -24.91
N GLY A 209 9.16 14.61 -23.89
CA GLY A 209 8.09 13.61 -23.90
C GLY A 209 8.55 12.23 -24.37
N THR A 210 9.82 12.00 -24.69
CA THR A 210 10.30 10.67 -25.07
C THR A 210 10.34 9.73 -23.85
N LEU A 211 9.91 8.47 -24.03
CA LEU A 211 10.03 7.39 -23.06
C LEU A 211 10.91 6.29 -23.65
N VAL A 212 11.97 5.90 -22.93
CA VAL A 212 12.75 4.70 -23.24
C VAL A 212 12.94 3.87 -21.99
N GLY A 213 13.18 2.58 -22.10
CA GLY A 213 13.42 1.76 -20.93
C GLY A 213 13.82 0.33 -21.28
N SER A 214 14.06 -0.46 -20.24
CA SER A 214 14.28 -1.89 -20.36
C SER A 214 13.97 -2.60 -19.06
N ASP A 215 13.84 -3.92 -19.10
CA ASP A 215 13.79 -4.76 -17.90
C ASP A 215 14.87 -5.86 -17.89
N THR A 216 15.02 -6.49 -16.74
CA THR A 216 15.98 -7.59 -16.51
C THR A 216 15.61 -8.89 -17.23
N SER A 217 14.40 -8.99 -17.79
CA SER A 217 14.00 -10.10 -18.66
C SER A 217 14.48 -9.91 -20.11
N GLY A 218 15.01 -8.73 -20.45
CA GLY A 218 15.48 -8.37 -21.79
C GLY A 218 14.45 -7.62 -22.64
N CYS A 219 13.34 -7.17 -22.05
CA CYS A 219 12.33 -6.37 -22.72
C CYS A 219 12.85 -4.94 -22.93
N ASP A 220 12.71 -4.41 -24.14
CA ASP A 220 13.06 -3.04 -24.52
C ASP A 220 11.77 -2.20 -24.62
N PHE A 221 11.73 -1.01 -23.99
CA PHE A 221 10.60 -0.07 -24.08
C PHE A 221 10.99 1.16 -24.90
N SER A 222 10.13 1.58 -25.82
CA SER A 222 10.31 2.84 -26.57
C SER A 222 8.97 3.51 -26.90
N GLY A 223 8.84 4.80 -26.65
CA GLY A 223 7.57 5.49 -26.79
C GLY A 223 7.62 6.96 -26.43
N GLU A 224 6.46 7.47 -26.05
CA GLU A 224 6.25 8.85 -25.64
C GLU A 224 5.31 8.93 -24.42
N TYR A 225 5.40 10.03 -23.69
CA TYR A 225 4.53 10.38 -22.60
C TYR A 225 4.09 11.84 -22.67
N THR A 226 2.94 12.13 -22.06
CA THR A 226 2.37 13.47 -21.98
C THR A 226 1.81 13.71 -20.58
N ILE A 227 1.87 14.95 -20.11
CA ILE A 227 1.25 15.37 -18.86
C ILE A 227 0.04 16.23 -19.21
N PRO A 228 -1.16 15.64 -19.28
CA PRO A 228 -2.35 16.34 -19.74
C PRO A 228 -2.79 17.46 -18.78
N ASP A 229 -2.61 17.25 -17.47
CA ASP A 229 -2.91 18.25 -16.44
C ASP A 229 -1.77 18.28 -15.39
N PRO A 230 -0.87 19.27 -15.47
CA PRO A 230 0.22 19.47 -14.52
C PRO A 230 -0.20 19.57 -13.05
N ALA A 231 -1.44 19.93 -12.75
CA ALA A 231 -1.90 20.15 -11.37
C ALA A 231 -2.52 18.89 -10.72
N LYS A 232 -2.29 17.71 -11.30
CA LYS A 232 -2.99 16.47 -10.95
C LYS A 232 -2.06 15.27 -10.78
N ASP A 233 -0.77 15.45 -11.06
CA ASP A 233 0.28 14.42 -10.99
C ASP A 233 -0.01 13.17 -11.80
N VAL A 234 -0.83 13.29 -12.84
CA VAL A 234 -1.15 12.21 -13.77
C VAL A 234 -0.49 12.47 -15.11
N PHE A 235 0.18 11.45 -15.63
CA PHE A 235 0.66 11.42 -17.01
C PHE A 235 0.05 10.24 -17.78
N GLU A 236 0.07 10.34 -19.10
CA GLU A 236 -0.27 9.25 -20.01
C GLU A 236 0.96 8.88 -20.82
N ALA A 237 1.14 7.59 -21.10
CA ALA A 237 2.21 7.10 -21.96
C ALA A 237 1.69 6.13 -23.02
N SER A 238 2.38 6.12 -24.17
CA SER A 238 2.22 5.11 -25.21
C SER A 238 3.60 4.61 -25.60
N PHE A 239 3.82 3.31 -25.49
CA PHE A 239 5.13 2.73 -25.76
C PHE A 239 5.01 1.35 -26.40
N LEU A 240 6.01 1.01 -27.20
CA LEU A 240 6.23 -0.31 -27.76
C LEU A 240 7.18 -1.08 -26.83
N ALA A 241 6.77 -2.27 -26.42
CA ALA A 241 7.61 -3.26 -25.76
C ALA A 241 8.05 -4.31 -26.78
N GLU A 242 9.36 -4.57 -26.88
CA GLU A 242 9.92 -5.58 -27.79
C GLU A 242 10.95 -6.47 -27.10
N LYS A 243 11.11 -7.70 -27.61
CA LYS A 243 12.10 -8.69 -27.16
C LYS A 243 11.91 -9.11 -25.70
N CYS A 244 10.68 -9.05 -25.21
CA CYS A 244 10.39 -9.29 -23.82
C CYS A 244 10.61 -10.76 -23.47
N GLY A 245 11.39 -11.01 -22.42
CA GLY A 245 11.57 -12.35 -21.86
C GLY A 245 10.30 -12.83 -21.16
N PRO A 246 10.20 -14.14 -20.83
CA PRO A 246 9.07 -14.63 -20.05
C PRO A 246 9.07 -14.00 -18.65
N ALA A 247 7.89 -13.71 -18.13
CA ALA A 247 7.67 -13.32 -16.73
C ALA A 247 6.88 -14.41 -15.99
N VAL A 248 6.69 -14.27 -14.67
CA VAL A 248 5.96 -15.26 -13.88
C VAL A 248 4.52 -15.39 -14.40
N GLY A 249 4.21 -16.54 -15.00
CA GLY A 249 2.88 -16.83 -15.55
C GLY A 249 2.59 -16.18 -16.90
N ILE A 250 3.53 -15.46 -17.52
CA ILE A 250 3.32 -14.76 -18.79
C ILE A 250 4.39 -15.18 -19.82
N PRO A 251 3.99 -15.81 -20.94
CA PRO A 251 4.90 -16.12 -22.05
C PRO A 251 5.59 -14.88 -22.62
N ALA A 252 6.82 -15.05 -23.08
CA ALA A 252 7.64 -13.99 -23.66
C ALA A 252 6.93 -13.18 -24.76
N GLY A 253 6.30 -13.87 -25.71
CA GLY A 253 5.68 -13.23 -26.88
C GLY A 253 4.43 -12.41 -26.56
N ASP A 254 3.77 -12.67 -25.44
CA ASP A 254 2.52 -11.96 -25.08
C ASP A 254 2.84 -10.57 -24.48
N ARG A 255 4.07 -10.39 -24.00
CA ARG A 255 4.59 -9.12 -23.45
C ARG A 255 5.09 -8.16 -24.52
N ASP A 256 5.30 -8.62 -25.75
CA ASP A 256 5.61 -7.74 -26.87
C ASP A 256 4.34 -7.01 -27.34
N GLY A 257 4.45 -5.74 -27.70
CA GLY A 257 3.36 -5.00 -28.32
C GLY A 257 3.24 -3.54 -27.89
N HIS A 258 2.20 -2.87 -28.38
CA HIS A 258 1.90 -1.48 -28.05
C HIS A 258 1.11 -1.39 -26.75
N TYR A 259 1.71 -0.77 -25.75
CA TYR A 259 1.12 -0.47 -24.46
C TYR A 259 0.62 0.97 -24.43
N PHE A 260 -0.50 1.15 -23.74
CA PHE A 260 -0.95 2.44 -23.25
C PHE A 260 -0.87 2.41 -21.75
N ALA A 261 -0.53 3.53 -21.14
CA ALA A 261 -0.43 3.60 -19.71
C ALA A 261 -0.95 4.92 -19.17
N VAL A 262 -1.43 4.85 -17.93
CA VAL A 262 -1.63 6.00 -17.07
C VAL A 262 -0.70 5.83 -15.89
N GLY A 263 -0.07 6.92 -15.46
CA GLY A 263 0.84 6.88 -14.34
C GLY A 263 0.79 8.15 -13.53
N ARG A 264 1.49 8.06 -12.41
CA ARG A 264 1.78 9.14 -11.49
C ARG A 264 3.28 9.28 -11.37
N LEU A 265 3.72 10.52 -11.23
CA LEU A 265 5.05 10.84 -10.72
C LEU A 265 4.92 11.69 -9.46
N SER A 266 5.57 11.31 -8.36
CA SER A 266 5.72 12.21 -7.21
C SER A 266 7.06 12.92 -7.29
N GLN A 267 7.02 14.25 -7.27
CA GLN A 267 8.23 15.06 -7.31
C GLN A 267 8.98 15.08 -5.99
N ASP A 268 8.27 14.89 -4.87
CA ASP A 268 8.86 14.97 -3.54
C ASP A 268 9.72 13.75 -3.23
N SER A 269 9.26 12.56 -3.65
CA SER A 269 9.99 11.30 -3.47
C SER A 269 10.78 10.85 -4.71
N GLY A 270 10.61 11.53 -5.85
CA GLY A 270 11.18 11.13 -7.12
C GLY A 270 10.65 9.79 -7.64
N SER A 271 9.47 9.37 -7.21
CA SER A 271 8.90 8.06 -7.56
C SER A 271 8.01 8.11 -8.79
N LEU A 272 7.92 6.97 -9.47
CA LEU A 272 7.13 6.71 -10.65
C LEU A 272 6.26 5.48 -10.40
N THR A 273 4.94 5.61 -10.51
CA THR A 273 4.02 4.48 -10.59
C THR A 273 3.22 4.54 -11.88
N MET A 274 3.29 3.52 -12.72
CA MET A 274 2.61 3.47 -14.02
C MET A 274 1.90 2.14 -14.22
N PHE A 275 0.66 2.20 -14.71
CA PHE A 275 -0.14 1.04 -15.08
C PHE A 275 -0.37 1.06 -16.58
N GLY A 276 0.16 0.05 -17.27
CA GLY A 276 0.04 -0.09 -18.72
C GLY A 276 -0.69 -1.35 -19.15
N THR A 277 -1.31 -1.33 -20.33
CA THR A 277 -1.84 -2.54 -20.96
C THR A 277 -1.70 -2.49 -22.48
N ASN A 278 -1.39 -3.63 -23.10
CA ASN A 278 -1.55 -3.86 -24.54
C ASN A 278 -2.96 -4.41 -24.88
N GLY A 279 -3.81 -4.51 -23.86
CA GLY A 279 -5.17 -5.02 -23.89
C GLY A 279 -5.30 -6.53 -23.65
N GLU A 280 -4.19 -7.25 -23.55
CA GLU A 280 -4.12 -8.67 -23.18
C GLU A 280 -3.39 -8.82 -21.84
N ILE A 281 -2.27 -8.13 -21.69
CA ILE A 281 -1.46 -8.11 -20.47
C ILE A 281 -1.39 -6.71 -19.89
N GLY A 282 -1.50 -6.65 -18.58
CA GLY A 282 -1.29 -5.47 -17.76
C GLY A 282 0.11 -5.50 -17.19
N VAL A 283 0.75 -4.35 -17.14
CA VAL A 283 2.04 -4.14 -16.50
C VAL A 283 1.91 -3.05 -15.46
N ARG A 284 2.47 -3.28 -14.28
CA ARG A 284 2.69 -2.27 -13.27
C ARG A 284 4.19 -1.98 -13.21
N VAL A 285 4.56 -0.71 -13.28
CA VAL A 285 5.93 -0.27 -13.03
C VAL A 285 5.90 0.65 -11.83
N THR A 286 6.64 0.28 -10.78
CA THR A 286 6.94 1.14 -9.63
C THR A 286 8.45 1.33 -9.61
N ALA A 287 8.92 2.57 -9.60
CA ALA A 287 10.34 2.90 -9.72
C ALA A 287 10.67 4.22 -9.00
N THR A 288 11.92 4.43 -8.62
CA THR A 288 12.43 5.68 -8.02
C THR A 288 13.48 6.30 -8.93
N ASN A 289 13.58 7.63 -8.91
CA ASN A 289 14.58 8.37 -9.68
C ASN A 289 15.98 7.96 -9.21
N THR A 290 16.85 7.67 -10.16
CA THR A 290 18.23 7.20 -9.95
C THR A 290 19.24 8.16 -10.57
N ASP A 291 18.83 9.40 -10.86
CA ASP A 291 19.76 10.41 -11.36
C ASP A 291 20.93 10.52 -10.37
N PRO A 292 22.18 10.17 -10.76
CA PRO A 292 23.33 9.97 -9.85
C PRO A 292 23.82 11.24 -9.12
N GLY A 293 23.04 12.31 -9.14
CA GLY A 293 23.21 13.51 -8.31
C GLY A 293 22.26 13.57 -7.11
N GLU A 294 21.26 12.71 -7.02
CA GLU A 294 20.38 12.55 -5.87
C GLU A 294 20.84 11.30 -5.11
N ASP A 295 21.16 11.46 -3.82
CA ASP A 295 21.63 10.37 -2.97
C ASP A 295 20.63 9.20 -3.06
N GLU A 296 21.10 8.00 -3.42
CA GLU A 296 20.22 6.85 -3.55
C GLU A 296 19.40 6.68 -2.26
N PRO A 297 18.08 6.47 -2.36
CA PRO A 297 17.25 6.29 -1.18
C PRO A 297 17.80 5.08 -0.42
N GLU A 298 18.30 5.32 0.79
CA GLU A 298 18.80 4.26 1.65
C GLU A 298 17.73 3.17 1.78
N GLU A 299 18.15 1.91 1.73
CA GLU A 299 17.28 0.74 1.82
C GLU A 299 16.25 0.92 2.93
N SER A 300 14.95 0.80 2.59
CA SER A 300 13.80 1.13 3.46
C SER A 300 14.03 0.67 4.89
N ALA A 301 14.25 1.62 5.78
CA ALA A 301 14.70 1.31 7.11
C ALA A 301 13.56 0.67 7.90
N THR A 302 13.76 -0.51 8.48
CA THR A 302 12.74 -1.14 9.34
C THR A 302 12.55 -0.36 10.65
N PHE A 303 11.48 -0.65 11.42
CA PHE A 303 11.35 -0.09 12.77
C PHE A 303 12.57 -0.41 13.66
N PHE A 304 13.27 -1.51 13.36
CA PHE A 304 14.39 -2.03 14.13
C PHE A 304 15.76 -1.53 13.64
N THR A 305 15.83 -0.71 12.58
CA THR A 305 17.10 -0.08 12.21
C THR A 305 17.57 0.86 13.31
N ASP A 306 18.86 0.76 13.63
CA ASP A 306 19.52 1.48 14.71
C ASP A 306 19.73 2.97 14.43
N ASP A 307 19.25 3.48 13.31
CA ASP A 307 19.56 4.81 12.85
C ASP A 307 18.46 5.82 13.22
N PHE A 308 18.88 6.88 13.93
CA PHE A 308 18.04 8.07 14.17
C PHE A 308 18.19 9.10 13.04
N ASP A 309 19.26 8.98 12.24
CA ASP A 309 19.64 9.95 11.22
C ASP A 309 18.93 9.73 9.89
N ILE A 310 17.85 8.93 9.90
CA ILE A 310 17.07 8.67 8.70
C ILE A 310 16.24 9.89 8.39
N SER A 311 16.30 10.33 7.13
CA SER A 311 15.48 11.42 6.61
C SER A 311 14.00 11.17 6.92
N SER A 312 13.27 12.23 7.28
CA SER A 312 11.83 12.20 7.50
C SER A 312 11.13 11.41 6.38
N SER A 313 10.62 10.21 6.69
CA SER A 313 9.86 9.38 5.73
C SER A 313 8.36 9.73 5.75
N VAL A 314 7.98 10.56 6.72
CA VAL A 314 6.69 11.23 6.78
C VAL A 314 6.81 12.47 5.89
N VAL A 315 6.48 12.29 4.61
CA VAL A 315 6.30 13.38 3.64
C VAL A 315 5.19 14.34 4.09
N THR A 316 5.08 15.49 3.42
CA THR A 316 4.11 16.60 3.65
C THR A 316 2.68 16.20 3.98
N SER A 317 2.25 15.00 3.63
CA SER A 317 0.88 14.51 3.82
C SER A 317 0.62 13.81 5.14
N LEU A 318 1.64 13.36 5.87
CA LEU A 318 1.46 12.78 7.21
C LEU A 318 2.05 13.71 8.28
N GLU A 319 1.36 13.86 9.40
CA GLU A 319 1.85 14.71 10.49
C GLU A 319 2.45 13.83 11.59
N ALA A 320 3.59 14.27 12.16
CA ALA A 320 4.03 13.71 13.42
C ALA A 320 3.03 14.13 14.52
N GLY A 321 2.64 13.19 15.38
CA GLY A 321 1.60 13.48 16.35
C GLY A 321 1.16 12.30 17.18
N THR A 322 0.37 12.63 18.20
CA THR A 322 -0.41 11.66 18.96
C THR A 322 -1.83 11.69 18.41
N TYR A 323 -2.42 10.52 18.21
CA TYR A 323 -3.72 10.31 17.59
C TYR A 323 -4.62 9.48 18.50
N SER A 324 -5.88 9.88 18.60
CA SER A 324 -6.96 9.08 19.19
C SER A 324 -7.39 8.03 18.19
N PHE A 325 -7.01 6.78 18.43
CA PHE A 325 -7.25 5.65 17.54
C PHE A 325 -8.54 4.90 17.91
N ASN A 326 -9.34 4.57 16.91
CA ASN A 326 -10.56 3.78 17.05
C ASN A 326 -10.69 2.79 15.89
N GLU A 327 -10.87 1.51 16.21
CA GLU A 327 -11.29 0.53 15.22
C GLU A 327 -12.77 0.72 14.85
N ILE A 328 -13.08 0.47 13.59
CA ILE A 328 -14.40 0.55 13.00
C ILE A 328 -14.73 -0.85 12.48
N PRO A 329 -15.85 -1.44 12.91
CA PRO A 329 -16.20 -2.79 12.54
C PRO A 329 -16.60 -2.84 11.06
N ILE A 330 -16.27 -3.94 10.40
CA ILE A 330 -16.77 -4.20 9.03
C ILE A 330 -18.21 -4.72 9.12
N GLU A 331 -18.50 -5.53 10.14
CA GLU A 331 -19.81 -6.12 10.39
C GLU A 331 -20.48 -5.54 11.64
N ALA A 332 -21.78 -5.25 11.56
CA ALA A 332 -22.54 -4.62 12.65
C ALA A 332 -22.58 -5.44 13.96
N SER A 333 -22.14 -6.70 13.97
CA SER A 333 -22.13 -7.60 15.12
C SER A 333 -20.77 -7.73 15.82
N GLN A 334 -19.72 -7.06 15.35
CA GLN A 334 -18.39 -7.18 15.95
C GLN A 334 -18.36 -6.37 17.27
N SER A 335 -18.24 -7.07 18.40
CA SER A 335 -18.18 -6.45 19.73
C SER A 335 -16.76 -6.10 20.19
N ASP A 336 -15.77 -6.52 19.41
CA ASP A 336 -14.36 -6.54 19.81
C ASP A 336 -13.57 -5.44 19.11
N LEU A 337 -14.03 -4.21 19.27
CA LEU A 337 -13.35 -3.03 18.75
C LEU A 337 -12.37 -2.48 19.77
N GLU A 338 -11.19 -2.14 19.27
CA GLU A 338 -10.14 -1.54 20.06
C GLU A 338 -10.17 -0.02 19.95
N SER A 339 -9.84 0.66 21.03
CA SER A 339 -9.56 2.10 21.02
C SER A 339 -8.32 2.39 21.84
N GLY A 340 -7.61 3.46 21.48
CA GLY A 340 -6.30 3.69 22.04
C GLY A 340 -5.61 4.93 21.52
N ILE A 341 -4.29 4.90 21.60
CA ILE A 341 -3.41 5.95 21.16
C ILE A 341 -2.51 5.40 20.05
N LEU A 342 -2.43 6.15 18.96
CA LEU A 342 -1.48 5.96 17.88
C LEU A 342 -0.48 7.12 17.96
N VAL A 343 0.82 6.85 17.96
CA VAL A 343 1.88 7.87 17.96
C VAL A 343 2.71 7.68 16.71
N ILE A 344 2.96 8.77 15.97
CA ILE A 344 3.75 8.79 14.75
C ILE A 344 4.86 9.84 14.90
N SER A 345 6.11 9.46 14.68
CA SER A 345 7.23 10.39 14.57
C SER A 345 7.44 10.81 13.11
N ASP A 346 8.13 11.91 12.90
CA ASP A 346 8.65 12.40 11.62
C ASP A 346 9.55 11.39 10.89
N THR A 347 10.28 10.53 11.61
CA THR A 347 11.09 9.47 10.96
C THR A 347 10.25 8.28 10.46
N GLY A 348 8.93 8.34 10.65
CA GLY A 348 7.98 7.29 10.28
C GLY A 348 7.88 6.17 11.30
N ARG A 349 8.41 6.31 12.52
CA ARG A 349 8.13 5.32 13.56
C ARG A 349 6.72 5.49 14.06
N MET A 350 5.98 4.40 14.06
CA MET A 350 4.61 4.33 14.50
C MET A 350 4.51 3.40 15.70
N SER A 351 3.76 3.80 16.73
CA SER A 351 3.29 2.88 17.76
C SER A 351 1.79 2.99 17.97
N LEU A 352 1.16 1.86 18.25
CA LEU A 352 -0.26 1.76 18.55
C LEU A 352 -0.42 1.05 19.89
N ALA A 353 -1.04 1.73 20.85
CA ALA A 353 -1.34 1.20 22.17
C ALA A 353 -2.85 1.32 22.43
N THR A 354 -3.56 0.19 22.38
CA THR A 354 -4.99 0.09 22.68
C THR A 354 -5.21 -0.58 24.05
N ASP A 355 -6.45 -0.84 24.41
CA ASP A 355 -6.78 -1.66 25.58
C ASP A 355 -6.35 -3.14 25.44
N ARG A 356 -6.05 -3.61 24.21
CA ARG A 356 -5.75 -5.03 23.92
C ARG A 356 -4.43 -5.26 23.18
N ARG A 357 -4.05 -4.34 22.31
CA ARG A 357 -2.88 -4.40 21.42
C ARG A 357 -1.82 -3.41 21.85
N LEU A 358 -0.57 -3.86 21.79
CA LEU A 358 0.58 -3.00 21.59
C LEU A 358 1.18 -3.35 20.23
N ALA A 359 1.38 -2.38 19.35
CA ALA A 359 2.02 -2.62 18.07
C ALA A 359 3.02 -1.50 17.74
N VAL A 360 4.03 -1.86 16.97
CA VAL A 360 4.97 -0.93 16.38
C VAL A 360 5.12 -1.24 14.90
N ALA A 361 5.39 -0.22 14.12
CA ALA A 361 5.78 -0.37 12.73
C ALA A 361 6.58 0.85 12.29
N ARG A 362 7.21 0.73 11.12
CA ARG A 362 7.76 1.87 10.41
C ARG A 362 6.90 2.12 9.20
N ILE A 363 6.32 3.30 9.14
CA ILE A 363 5.54 3.74 8.01
C ILE A 363 6.45 4.53 7.07
N GLU A 364 6.37 4.13 5.82
CA GLU A 364 6.81 4.94 4.69
C GLU A 364 5.53 5.32 3.97
N VAL A 365 5.28 6.63 3.89
CA VAL A 365 4.15 7.12 3.14
C VAL A 365 4.53 6.96 1.68
N SER A 366 3.87 6.01 1.02
CA SER A 366 3.90 5.95 -0.43
C SER A 366 3.37 7.26 -0.98
N ASP A 367 3.81 7.54 -2.19
CA ASP A 367 3.48 8.73 -2.95
C ASP A 367 1.99 9.07 -2.96
N VAL A 368 1.12 8.07 -2.90
CA VAL A 368 -0.35 8.24 -2.95
C VAL A 368 -1.00 8.70 -1.65
N ASP A 369 -0.22 9.33 -0.77
CA ASP A 369 -0.61 9.65 0.61
C ASP A 369 -1.18 8.41 1.29
N THR A 370 -0.59 7.24 1.02
CA THR A 370 -0.98 6.03 1.74
C THR A 370 0.25 5.38 2.30
N PHE A 371 0.14 4.75 3.46
CA PHE A 371 1.19 3.88 3.97
C PHE A 371 0.64 2.47 4.09
N ARG A 372 1.52 1.50 3.88
CA ARG A 372 1.25 0.09 4.11
C ARG A 372 2.46 -0.48 4.83
N THR A 373 2.28 -1.05 6.01
CA THR A 373 3.39 -1.66 6.75
C THR A 373 2.94 -2.83 7.59
N THR A 374 3.83 -3.80 7.74
CA THR A 374 3.71 -4.88 8.71
C THR A 374 3.77 -4.34 10.13
N LEU A 375 2.89 -4.84 10.98
CA LEU A 375 2.84 -4.57 12.42
C LEU A 375 3.63 -5.66 13.16
N THR A 376 4.56 -5.24 14.01
CA THR A 376 5.02 -6.10 15.11
C THR A 376 4.16 -5.82 16.32
N GLN A 377 3.46 -6.82 16.85
CA GLN A 377 2.48 -6.61 17.92
C GLN A 377 2.60 -7.62 19.07
N SER A 378 2.12 -7.21 20.24
CA SER A 378 1.96 -8.03 21.43
C SER A 378 0.60 -7.75 22.09
N GLU A 379 0.13 -8.71 22.90
CA GLU A 379 -1.04 -8.51 23.74
C GLU A 379 -0.69 -7.56 24.90
N ARG A 380 -1.52 -6.54 25.13
CA ARG A 380 -1.39 -5.68 26.31
C ARG A 380 -1.62 -6.56 27.54
N ALA A 381 -0.65 -6.58 28.45
CA ALA A 381 -0.81 -7.31 29.71
C ALA A 381 -2.17 -6.96 30.35
N GLY A 382 -2.92 -7.98 30.76
CA GLY A 382 -4.24 -7.85 31.39
C GLY A 382 -5.39 -7.45 30.51
N ALA A 383 -5.20 -7.40 29.20
CA ALA A 383 -6.31 -7.42 28.28
C ALA A 383 -7.24 -8.59 28.65
N SER A 384 -8.54 -8.31 28.68
CA SER A 384 -9.57 -9.33 28.94
C SER A 384 -9.89 -10.14 27.68
N GLN A 385 -9.41 -9.67 26.52
CA GLN A 385 -9.64 -10.23 25.20
C GLN A 385 -8.36 -10.08 24.38
N GLN A 386 -8.12 -11.02 23.48
CA GLN A 386 -7.00 -10.93 22.54
C GLN A 386 -7.23 -9.79 21.54
N PRO A 387 -6.16 -9.10 21.09
CA PRO A 387 -6.27 -8.14 20.00
C PRO A 387 -6.64 -8.85 18.69
N SER A 388 -7.07 -8.10 17.67
CA SER A 388 -7.31 -8.70 16.35
C SER A 388 -6.00 -9.27 15.76
N ASN A 389 -6.10 -10.28 14.89
CA ASN A 389 -4.97 -10.94 14.24
C ASN A 389 -4.33 -10.11 13.11
N ALA A 390 -4.50 -8.78 13.13
CA ALA A 390 -3.94 -7.90 12.12
C ALA A 390 -2.42 -7.96 12.13
N VAL A 391 -1.82 -8.26 10.98
CA VAL A 391 -0.36 -8.25 10.81
C VAL A 391 0.11 -7.06 10.01
N GLU A 392 -0.83 -6.29 9.46
CA GLU A 392 -0.53 -5.16 8.59
C GLU A 392 -1.53 -4.03 8.83
N ILE A 393 -1.04 -2.81 8.69
CA ILE A 393 -1.83 -1.59 8.70
C ILE A 393 -1.67 -0.88 7.37
N PHE A 394 -2.80 -0.49 6.79
CA PHE A 394 -2.87 0.36 5.61
C PHE A 394 -3.61 1.63 5.99
N GLY A 395 -3.06 2.81 5.75
CA GLY A 395 -3.70 4.06 6.11
C GLY A 395 -3.46 5.18 5.12
N THR A 396 -4.36 6.15 5.15
CA THR A 396 -4.37 7.35 4.30
C THR A 396 -4.61 8.56 5.20
N PRO A 397 -3.78 9.62 5.14
CA PRO A 397 -4.12 10.93 5.67
C PRO A 397 -5.43 11.44 5.07
N ASP A 398 -6.39 11.76 5.92
CA ASP A 398 -7.61 12.47 5.58
C ASP A 398 -7.47 13.92 6.07
N ASN A 399 -6.83 14.74 5.23
CA ASN A 399 -6.67 16.19 5.43
C ASN A 399 -7.97 16.94 5.11
N GLY A 400 -9.10 16.47 5.63
CA GLY A 400 -10.38 17.12 5.46
C GLY A 400 -10.33 18.60 5.88
N ALA A 401 -11.14 19.44 5.23
CA ALA A 401 -11.16 20.90 5.41
C ALA A 401 -11.48 21.40 6.85
N THR A 402 -11.70 20.49 7.81
CA THR A 402 -12.11 20.78 9.18
C THR A 402 -10.97 21.11 10.15
N GLY A 403 -9.73 21.22 9.66
CA GLY A 403 -8.59 21.75 10.43
C GLY A 403 -7.90 20.76 11.36
N THR A 404 -8.57 19.68 11.77
CA THR A 404 -7.93 18.58 12.52
C THR A 404 -7.53 17.47 11.57
N PHE A 405 -6.25 17.10 11.61
CA PHE A 405 -5.67 16.03 10.83
C PHE A 405 -6.26 14.67 11.24
N LYS A 406 -6.64 13.85 10.24
CA LYS A 406 -7.20 12.51 10.46
C LYS A 406 -6.42 11.47 9.67
N LEU A 407 -6.42 10.26 10.19
CA LEU A 407 -5.97 9.06 9.50
C LEU A 407 -7.15 8.12 9.41
N ALA A 408 -7.36 7.54 8.25
CA ALA A 408 -8.33 6.47 8.07
C ALA A 408 -7.65 5.32 7.33
N GLY A 409 -8.07 4.11 7.64
CA GLY A 409 -7.41 2.97 7.05
C GLY A 409 -8.03 1.62 7.40
N SER A 410 -7.23 0.60 7.18
CA SER A 410 -7.57 -0.81 7.29
C SER A 410 -6.51 -1.57 8.08
N LEU A 411 -6.99 -2.53 8.85
CA LEU A 411 -6.18 -3.54 9.51
C LEU A 411 -6.39 -4.86 8.79
N LEU A 412 -5.28 -5.45 8.33
CA LEU A 412 -5.31 -6.62 7.45
C LEU A 412 -4.69 -7.84 8.15
N GLY A 413 -5.32 -9.01 7.95
CA GLY A 413 -4.84 -10.30 8.43
C GLY A 413 -3.63 -10.81 7.63
N SER A 414 -3.09 -11.97 8.03
CA SER A 414 -1.92 -12.60 7.38
C SER A 414 -2.14 -13.00 5.93
N ASP A 415 -3.39 -13.20 5.58
CA ASP A 415 -3.96 -13.54 4.29
C ASP A 415 -4.60 -12.31 3.62
N GLN A 416 -4.26 -11.11 4.12
CA GLN A 416 -4.72 -9.81 3.62
C GLN A 416 -6.24 -9.61 3.67
N GLU A 417 -6.93 -10.46 4.42
CA GLU A 417 -8.34 -10.27 4.73
C GLU A 417 -8.50 -8.96 5.52
N LEU A 418 -9.49 -8.15 5.13
CA LEU A 418 -9.86 -6.97 5.89
C LEU A 418 -10.47 -7.42 7.22
N LEU A 419 -9.79 -7.12 8.33
CA LEU A 419 -10.24 -7.51 9.68
C LEU A 419 -11.08 -6.43 10.34
N ASN A 420 -10.57 -5.19 10.28
CA ASN A 420 -11.22 -4.00 10.80
C ASN A 420 -10.81 -2.80 9.95
N ARG A 421 -11.61 -1.74 9.98
CA ARG A 421 -11.15 -0.41 9.58
C ARG A 421 -10.66 0.35 10.81
N PHE A 422 -9.96 1.45 10.61
CA PHE A 422 -9.65 2.35 11.72
C PHE A 422 -9.83 3.81 11.32
N SER A 423 -10.01 4.64 12.34
CA SER A 423 -9.90 6.08 12.27
C SER A 423 -9.00 6.54 13.40
N ALA A 424 -8.06 7.43 13.10
CA ALA A 424 -7.21 8.10 14.06
C ALA A 424 -7.38 9.62 13.91
N GLU A 425 -7.62 10.34 15.00
CA GLU A 425 -7.79 11.81 14.98
C GLU A 425 -6.70 12.47 15.82
N ARG A 426 -6.03 13.49 15.28
CA ARG A 426 -4.90 14.15 15.96
C ARG A 426 -5.34 14.76 17.28
N ILE A 427 -4.56 14.53 18.33
CA ILE A 427 -4.77 15.06 19.67
C ILE A 427 -3.92 16.33 19.82
N GLU A 428 -4.55 17.48 19.62
CA GLU A 428 -3.86 18.79 19.60
C GLU A 428 -3.68 19.41 20.99
N THR A 429 -3.91 18.65 22.07
CA THR A 429 -4.01 19.21 23.44
C THR A 429 -2.74 19.94 23.88
N ASN A 430 -1.57 19.51 23.40
CA ASN A 430 -0.27 20.08 23.76
C ASN A 430 0.39 20.86 22.61
N ASP A 431 -0.27 20.99 21.46
CA ASP A 431 0.33 21.59 20.27
C ASP A 431 0.70 23.05 20.48
N ASP A 432 -0.19 23.83 21.11
CA ASP A 432 0.09 25.24 21.44
C ASP A 432 1.32 25.36 22.37
N VAL A 433 1.52 24.39 23.27
CA VAL A 433 2.66 24.38 24.19
C VAL A 433 3.95 24.12 23.43
N PHE A 434 3.99 23.09 22.60
CA PHE A 434 5.18 22.71 21.84
C PHE A 434 5.48 23.65 20.67
N THR A 435 4.46 24.24 20.05
CA THR A 435 4.65 25.31 19.06
C THR A 435 5.28 26.55 19.70
N ALA A 436 4.90 26.89 20.93
CA ALA A 436 5.47 28.04 21.65
C ALA A 436 6.84 27.74 22.25
N THR A 437 7.09 26.50 22.67
CA THR A 437 8.35 26.04 23.25
C THR A 437 8.59 24.60 22.81
N PRO A 438 9.28 24.42 21.66
CA PRO A 438 9.53 23.10 21.11
C PRO A 438 10.24 22.20 22.13
N LEU A 439 9.87 20.91 22.13
CA LEU A 439 10.46 19.95 23.04
C LEU A 439 11.98 19.87 22.84
N ASP A 440 12.73 19.83 23.94
CA ASP A 440 14.18 19.64 23.92
C ASP A 440 14.63 18.60 24.97
N LEU A 441 15.87 18.13 24.86
CA LEU A 441 16.43 17.14 25.80
C LEU A 441 16.44 17.64 27.26
N PRO A 442 16.81 18.89 27.59
CA PRO A 442 16.66 19.42 28.93
C PRO A 442 15.23 19.33 29.47
N THR A 443 14.22 19.62 28.64
CA THR A 443 12.81 19.55 29.02
C THR A 443 12.36 18.12 29.28
N VAL A 444 12.82 17.13 28.52
CA VAL A 444 12.52 15.71 28.74
C VAL A 444 13.36 15.09 29.86
N SER A 445 14.51 15.68 30.21
CA SER A 445 15.41 15.12 31.21
C SER A 445 14.75 14.99 32.59
N GLY A 446 15.02 13.89 33.28
CA GLY A 446 14.39 13.60 34.57
C GLY A 446 14.39 12.11 34.91
N THR A 447 13.89 11.78 36.10
CA THR A 447 13.60 10.40 36.50
C THR A 447 12.10 10.20 36.51
N TYR A 448 11.64 9.20 35.78
CA TYR A 448 10.25 8.84 35.61
C TYR A 448 10.02 7.47 36.21
N SER A 449 8.89 7.30 36.87
CA SER A 449 8.49 6.02 37.44
C SER A 449 7.02 5.78 37.22
N GLY A 450 6.67 4.52 36.95
CA GLY A 450 5.28 4.11 36.74
C GLY A 450 5.14 2.61 36.94
N THR A 451 3.92 2.18 37.25
CA THR A 451 3.62 0.75 37.48
C THR A 451 2.69 0.24 36.42
N ARG A 452 3.13 -0.78 35.68
CA ARG A 452 2.28 -1.46 34.68
C ARG A 452 1.24 -2.31 35.40
N ASN A 453 -0.02 -2.12 35.03
CA ASN A 453 -1.13 -2.98 35.43
C ASN A 453 -1.62 -3.78 34.23
N PRO A 454 -1.82 -5.10 34.40
CA PRO A 454 -1.53 -5.94 35.56
C PRO A 454 -0.05 -6.34 35.62
N GLY A 455 0.36 -6.88 36.77
CA GLY A 455 1.71 -7.40 36.99
C GLY A 455 2.48 -6.64 38.04
N ALA A 456 2.04 -5.44 38.41
CA ALA A 456 2.69 -4.60 39.44
C ALA A 456 4.20 -4.43 39.20
N ILE A 457 4.60 -4.38 37.92
CA ILE A 457 5.98 -4.14 37.53
C ILE A 457 6.17 -2.62 37.54
N THR A 458 6.97 -2.12 38.47
CA THR A 458 7.35 -0.71 38.50
C THR A 458 8.60 -0.54 37.68
N ALA A 459 8.52 0.27 36.63
CA ALA A 459 9.67 0.66 35.82
C ALA A 459 10.11 2.07 36.23
N THR A 460 11.41 2.28 36.27
CA THR A 460 12.04 3.59 36.51
C THR A 460 13.01 3.87 35.37
N ILE A 461 12.83 5.00 34.70
CA ILE A 461 13.68 5.45 33.59
C ILE A 461 14.22 6.83 33.95
N THR A 462 15.53 7.02 33.80
CA THR A 462 16.21 8.30 33.91
C THR A 462 16.74 8.71 32.55
N ILE A 463 16.29 9.86 32.06
CA ILE A 463 16.79 10.50 30.84
C ILE A 463 17.69 11.66 31.26
N ALA A 464 18.97 11.59 30.90
CA ALA A 464 19.93 12.65 31.15
C ALA A 464 19.74 13.81 30.15
N VAL A 465 20.32 14.97 30.48
CA VAL A 465 20.24 16.18 29.63
C VAL A 465 20.89 16.02 28.25
N ASP A 466 21.78 15.04 28.10
CA ASP A 466 22.43 14.68 26.84
C ASP A 466 21.69 13.57 26.07
N GLY A 467 20.51 13.16 26.56
CA GLY A 467 19.72 12.08 25.99
C GLY A 467 20.13 10.68 26.43
N THR A 468 21.18 10.51 27.25
CA THR A 468 21.53 9.19 27.79
C THR A 468 20.37 8.65 28.64
N LEU A 469 19.91 7.45 28.31
CA LEU A 469 18.82 6.76 29.00
C LEU A 469 19.40 5.63 29.86
N THR A 470 18.99 5.59 31.13
CA THR A 470 19.24 4.47 32.03
C THR A 470 17.97 4.11 32.78
N GLY A 471 17.83 2.88 33.24
CA GLY A 471 16.66 2.50 34.02
C GLY A 471 16.68 1.08 34.53
N SER A 472 15.65 0.73 35.29
CA SER A 472 15.38 -0.64 35.70
C SER A 472 13.91 -0.87 36.03
N ASP A 473 13.49 -2.13 36.07
CA ASP A 473 12.19 -2.50 36.62
C ASP A 473 12.28 -3.42 37.85
N THR A 474 11.15 -3.65 38.51
CA THR A 474 11.07 -4.54 39.69
C THR A 474 11.31 -6.02 39.38
N THR A 475 11.41 -6.41 38.11
CA THR A 475 11.78 -7.77 37.68
C THR A 475 13.28 -7.95 37.49
N GLY A 476 14.05 -6.87 37.61
CA GLY A 476 15.50 -6.86 37.42
C GLY A 476 15.96 -6.54 36.00
N CYS A 477 15.05 -6.18 35.09
CA CYS A 477 15.44 -5.63 33.80
C CYS A 477 16.25 -4.35 34.00
N VAL A 478 17.28 -4.17 33.18
CA VAL A 478 18.11 -2.97 33.11
C VAL A 478 17.97 -2.37 31.72
N TYR A 479 17.63 -1.09 31.64
CA TYR A 479 17.49 -0.33 30.40
C TYR A 479 18.73 0.56 30.25
N ASN A 480 19.41 0.52 29.10
CA ASN A 480 20.51 1.42 28.76
C ASN A 480 20.38 1.86 27.32
N GLY A 481 20.32 3.16 27.07
CA GLY A 481 19.99 3.66 25.76
C GLY A 481 20.30 5.13 25.56
N VAL A 482 19.68 5.67 24.52
CA VAL A 482 19.74 7.08 24.12
C VAL A 482 18.37 7.53 23.63
N THR A 483 18.08 8.81 23.84
CA THR A 483 16.88 9.52 23.42
C THR A 483 17.24 10.54 22.34
N ASN A 484 16.42 10.64 21.29
CA ASN A 484 16.53 11.66 20.26
C ASN A 484 15.18 12.39 20.11
N ILE A 485 15.20 13.73 20.12
CA ILE A 485 13.98 14.52 19.87
C ILE A 485 13.82 14.68 18.36
N THR A 486 12.87 13.96 17.78
CA THR A 486 12.68 13.94 16.32
C THR A 486 11.58 14.92 15.91
N SER A 487 10.46 14.97 16.63
CA SER A 487 9.34 15.89 16.34
C SER A 487 9.08 16.86 17.52
N PRO A 488 9.93 17.88 17.70
CA PRO A 488 9.90 18.73 18.89
C PRO A 488 8.59 19.53 19.01
N ASP A 489 7.99 19.92 17.89
CA ASP A 489 6.73 20.69 17.83
C ASP A 489 5.49 19.82 18.12
N ALA A 490 5.61 18.49 18.06
CA ALA A 490 4.55 17.54 18.41
C ALA A 490 4.74 16.93 19.81
N GLY A 491 5.82 17.28 20.52
CA GLY A 491 6.16 16.68 21.80
C GLY A 491 6.59 15.22 21.71
N ILE A 492 7.08 14.78 20.54
CA ILE A 492 7.43 13.39 20.28
C ILE A 492 8.94 13.23 20.22
N TYR A 493 9.40 12.13 20.77
CA TYR A 493 10.79 11.74 20.73
C TYR A 493 10.93 10.23 20.60
N GLU A 494 12.10 9.81 20.17
CA GLU A 494 12.44 8.42 19.97
C GLU A 494 13.49 7.95 20.96
N ILE A 495 13.46 6.66 21.24
CA ILE A 495 14.40 5.99 22.12
C ILE A 495 14.99 4.80 21.38
N ARG A 496 16.27 4.56 21.61
CA ARG A 496 16.93 3.28 21.35
C ARG A 496 17.52 2.80 22.66
N THR A 497 17.21 1.57 23.06
CA THR A 497 17.64 1.03 24.34
C THR A 497 17.98 -0.45 24.23
N THR A 498 19.04 -0.87 24.91
CA THR A 498 19.34 -2.27 25.16
C THR A 498 18.78 -2.65 26.53
N VAL A 499 17.93 -3.66 26.53
CA VAL A 499 17.32 -4.23 27.74
C VAL A 499 18.02 -5.55 28.07
N ALA A 500 18.46 -5.70 29.32
CA ALA A 500 19.19 -6.87 29.78
C ALA A 500 18.79 -7.30 31.19
N ASN A 501 19.14 -8.54 31.55
CA ASN A 501 18.91 -9.15 32.88
C ASN A 501 17.43 -9.27 33.29
N CYS A 502 16.53 -9.31 32.31
CA CYS A 502 15.12 -9.46 32.60
C CYS A 502 14.77 -10.82 33.20
N SER A 503 13.98 -10.79 34.27
CA SER A 503 13.21 -11.96 34.69
C SER A 503 11.94 -12.10 33.85
N ALA A 504 11.37 -13.29 33.84
CA ALA A 504 10.08 -13.53 33.19
C ALA A 504 8.99 -12.63 33.81
N SER A 505 8.15 -12.06 32.93
CA SER A 505 6.92 -11.38 33.31
C SER A 505 5.74 -12.37 33.25
N THR A 506 4.52 -11.86 33.41
CA THR A 506 3.30 -12.66 33.21
C THR A 506 3.06 -13.05 31.76
N THR A 507 3.65 -12.32 30.80
CA THR A 507 3.35 -12.46 29.36
C THR A 507 4.57 -12.81 28.50
N ALA A 508 5.78 -12.62 29.01
CA ALA A 508 7.02 -12.87 28.26
C ALA A 508 8.11 -13.48 29.16
N SER A 509 8.89 -14.40 28.61
CA SER A 509 10.09 -14.94 29.25
C SER A 509 11.17 -13.87 29.40
N GLY A 510 12.13 -14.07 30.31
CA GLY A 510 13.26 -13.15 30.47
C GLY A 510 14.09 -12.99 29.19
N SER A 511 14.19 -14.05 28.37
CA SER A 511 14.89 -14.00 27.08
C SER A 511 14.15 -13.18 26.03
N GLU A 512 12.82 -13.24 25.97
CA GLU A 512 12.00 -12.44 25.03
C GLU A 512 11.99 -10.94 25.39
N ARG A 513 12.35 -10.61 26.62
CA ARG A 513 12.43 -9.23 27.13
C ARG A 513 13.83 -8.63 27.04
N ASN A 514 14.85 -9.45 26.79
CA ASN A 514 16.21 -8.97 26.57
C ASN A 514 16.41 -8.68 25.08
N GLY A 515 17.14 -7.62 24.75
CA GLY A 515 17.45 -7.29 23.36
C GLY A 515 17.62 -5.80 23.13
N THR A 516 17.71 -5.42 21.85
CA THR A 516 17.65 -4.03 21.43
C THR A 516 16.20 -3.68 21.13
N TYR A 517 15.76 -2.54 21.66
CA TYR A 517 14.45 -1.98 21.45
C TYR A 517 14.60 -0.60 20.83
N ASN A 518 13.79 -0.32 19.82
CA ASN A 518 13.49 1.04 19.40
C ASN A 518 12.15 1.42 19.99
N GLY A 519 11.94 2.71 20.22
CA GLY A 519 10.71 3.19 20.81
C GLY A 519 10.38 4.59 20.39
N ILE A 520 9.12 4.90 20.57
CA ILE A 520 8.55 6.22 20.37
C ILE A 520 7.80 6.60 21.63
N ALA A 521 7.91 7.86 22.01
CA ALA A 521 7.25 8.40 23.18
C ALA A 521 6.66 9.77 22.90
N ASP A 522 5.54 10.05 23.55
CA ASP A 522 5.01 11.40 23.69
C ASP A 522 5.29 11.94 25.10
N PHE A 523 5.65 13.21 25.17
CA PHE A 523 5.80 13.97 26.40
C PHE A 523 4.54 14.79 26.63
N THR A 524 3.97 14.71 27.83
CA THR A 524 2.85 15.57 28.24
C THR A 524 3.29 16.43 29.43
N PRO A 525 3.41 17.76 29.24
CA PRO A 525 3.80 18.66 30.32
C PRO A 525 2.69 18.74 31.37
N GLY A 526 3.07 18.74 32.65
CA GLY A 526 2.10 18.69 33.74
C GLY A 526 2.70 18.76 35.13
N THR A 527 1.87 18.46 36.13
CA THR A 527 2.30 18.31 37.53
C THR A 527 1.77 17.00 38.10
N PRO A 528 2.52 15.88 37.99
CA PRO A 528 3.84 15.75 37.37
C PRO A 528 3.79 15.74 35.83
N ASP A 529 4.94 15.98 35.18
CA ASP A 529 5.11 15.68 33.76
C ASP A 529 4.98 14.17 33.54
N THR A 530 4.41 13.77 32.40
CA THR A 530 4.24 12.35 32.07
C THR A 530 4.86 12.01 30.73
N ILE A 531 5.33 10.78 30.62
CA ILE A 531 5.76 10.19 29.35
C ILE A 531 4.98 8.91 29.11
N ARG A 532 4.52 8.71 27.88
CA ARG A 532 4.01 7.42 27.43
C ARG A 532 4.97 6.91 26.36
N LEU A 533 5.53 5.74 26.58
CA LEU A 533 6.62 5.17 25.81
C LEU A 533 6.21 3.77 25.34
N THR A 534 6.25 3.55 24.03
CA THR A 534 6.12 2.21 23.43
C THR A 534 7.47 1.77 22.90
N LEU A 535 7.98 0.64 23.40
CA LEU A 535 9.23 0.01 23.01
C LEU A 535 8.92 -1.24 22.18
N GLY A 536 9.50 -1.36 21.00
CA GLY A 536 9.39 -2.53 20.13
C GLY A 536 10.74 -3.19 19.85
N SER A 537 10.72 -4.51 19.84
CA SER A 537 11.77 -5.41 19.35
C SER A 537 11.14 -6.40 18.35
N GLU A 538 11.95 -7.19 17.64
CA GLU A 538 11.45 -8.19 16.68
C GLU A 538 10.45 -9.18 17.28
N THR A 539 10.52 -9.42 18.60
CA THR A 539 9.73 -10.46 19.27
C THR A 539 8.79 -9.94 20.36
N ASN A 540 8.88 -8.66 20.73
CA ASN A 540 8.14 -8.14 21.88
C ASN A 540 7.90 -6.63 21.75
N VAL A 541 6.71 -6.20 22.19
CA VAL A 541 6.33 -4.79 22.32
C VAL A 541 5.93 -4.52 23.77
N GLU A 542 6.52 -3.50 24.38
CA GLU A 542 6.23 -3.03 25.73
C GLU A 542 5.68 -1.60 25.70
N HIS A 543 4.80 -1.27 26.64
CA HIS A 543 4.25 0.07 26.79
C HIS A 543 4.34 0.51 28.25
N LEU A 544 4.83 1.72 28.47
CA LEU A 544 5.12 2.31 29.77
C LEU A 544 4.46 3.69 29.85
N GLU A 545 3.66 3.91 30.89
CA GLU A 545 3.17 5.24 31.27
C GLU A 545 3.88 5.63 32.58
N LEU A 546 4.71 6.67 32.54
CA LEU A 546 5.61 7.03 33.64
C LEU A 546 5.42 8.49 34.03
N GLU A 547 5.46 8.76 35.33
CA GLU A 547 5.36 10.10 35.91
C GLU A 547 6.73 10.57 36.39
N ARG A 548 7.08 11.82 36.13
CA ARG A 548 8.29 12.46 36.64
C ARG A 548 8.24 12.53 38.18
N GLN A 549 9.35 12.16 38.82
CA GLN A 549 9.49 12.06 40.28
C GLN A 549 10.11 13.28 40.93
#